data_AF-A0A2Z6PQ72-F1
#
_entry.id   AF-A0A2Z6PQ72-F1
#
_cell.length_a   1.000
_cell.length_b   1.000
_cell.length_c   1.000
_cell.angle_alpha   90.00
_cell.angle_beta   90.00
_cell.angle_gamma   90.00
#
_symmetry.space_group_name_H-M   'P 1'
#
loop_
_entity.id
_entity.type
_entity.pdbx_description
1 polymer ?
#
loop_
_entity_poly.entity_id
_entity_poly.type
_entity_poly.pdbx_seq_one_letter_code
_entity_poly.pdbx_strand_id
1 'polypeptide(L)'
;MIKIVQSIIDERKAMIEENGQVKEKKDLLDIFLGMTDEMGEKLDDEDMIDLLITLLLAGHETSALAMVWSATFLTQHPLCLKKAKEEQEEIMKERPSSQKRLLMKHYAL
;
A
#
# COMPACT_ATOMS: atom_id res chain seq x y z
N MET A 1 -5.40 -5.67 -18.00
CA MET A 1 -5.42 -4.96 -16.71
C MET A 1 -6.84 -4.61 -16.31
N ILE A 2 -7.56 -3.80 -17.09
CA ILE A 2 -8.98 -3.43 -16.85
C ILE A 2 -9.86 -4.66 -16.52
N LYS A 3 -9.86 -5.71 -17.37
CA LYS A 3 -10.64 -6.93 -17.11
C LYS A 3 -10.32 -7.62 -15.78
N ILE A 4 -9.07 -7.54 -15.32
CA ILE A 4 -8.64 -8.13 -14.04
C ILE A 4 -9.22 -7.28 -12.90
N VAL A 5 -9.10 -5.96 -12.99
CA VAL A 5 -9.64 -5.05 -11.98
C VAL A 5 -11.17 -5.18 -11.91
N GLN A 6 -11.86 -5.21 -13.05
CA GLN A 6 -13.30 -5.46 -13.12
C GLN A 6 -13.69 -6.76 -12.41
N SER A 7 -13.00 -7.88 -12.70
CA SER A 7 -13.31 -9.15 -12.04
C SER A 7 -13.15 -9.10 -10.51
N ILE A 8 -12.21 -8.29 -10.01
CA ILE A 8 -12.00 -8.10 -8.57
C ILE A 8 -13.12 -7.25 -7.96
N ILE A 9 -13.58 -6.22 -8.68
CA ILE A 9 -14.72 -5.39 -8.27
C ILE A 9 -15.99 -6.24 -8.20
N ASP A 10 -16.26 -7.03 -9.24
CA ASP A 10 -17.43 -7.91 -9.32
C ASP A 10 -17.43 -8.93 -8.17
N GLU A 11 -16.29 -9.59 -7.94
CA GLU A 11 -16.12 -10.53 -6.83
C GLU A 11 -16.35 -9.85 -5.48
N ARG A 12 -15.84 -8.63 -5.30
CA ARG A 12 -16.01 -7.88 -4.04
C ARG A 12 -17.46 -7.48 -3.80
N LYS A 13 -18.18 -7.03 -4.84
CA LYS A 13 -19.61 -6.69 -4.75
C LYS A 13 -20.44 -7.91 -4.37
N ALA A 14 -20.22 -9.05 -5.03
CA ALA A 14 -20.92 -10.30 -4.72
C ALA A 14 -20.69 -10.75 -3.26
N MET A 15 -19.46 -10.64 -2.75
CA MET A 15 -19.15 -10.96 -1.35
C MET A 15 -19.91 -10.09 -0.34
N ILE A 16 -20.10 -8.80 -0.66
CA ILE A 16 -20.83 -7.86 0.20
C ILE A 16 -22.32 -8.17 0.19
N GLU A 17 -22.89 -8.50 -0.98
CA GLU A 17 -24.30 -8.86 -1.14
C GLU A 17 -24.64 -10.17 -0.40
N GLU A 18 -23.80 -11.20 -0.49
CA GLU A 18 -24.06 -12.49 0.17
C GLU A 18 -23.87 -12.44 1.70
N ASN A 19 -22.84 -11.76 2.19
CA ASN A 19 -22.45 -11.85 3.60
C ASN A 19 -22.91 -10.65 4.45
N GLY A 20 -23.40 -9.57 3.84
CA GLY A 20 -23.80 -8.34 4.53
C GLY A 20 -22.69 -7.68 5.35
N GLN A 21 -21.44 -8.15 5.21
CA GLN A 21 -20.31 -7.74 6.02
C GLN A 21 -19.19 -7.21 5.13
N VAL A 22 -18.84 -5.95 5.35
CA VAL A 22 -17.55 -5.40 4.94
C VAL A 22 -16.49 -6.05 5.83
N LYS A 23 -15.40 -6.56 5.24
CA LYS A 23 -14.29 -7.21 5.97
C LYS A 23 -13.87 -6.38 7.20
N GLU A 24 -13.49 -7.07 8.29
CA GLU A 24 -12.98 -6.43 9.52
C GLU A 24 -11.76 -5.51 9.22
N LYS A 25 -11.02 -5.81 8.15
CA LYS A 25 -9.99 -4.94 7.57
C LYS A 25 -10.44 -4.44 6.20
N LYS A 26 -10.72 -3.14 6.13
CA LYS A 26 -11.03 -2.45 4.88
C LYS A 26 -9.75 -2.16 4.09
N ASP A 27 -9.78 -2.45 2.80
CA ASP A 27 -8.79 -2.00 1.83
C ASP A 27 -9.34 -0.81 1.01
N LEU A 28 -8.55 -0.32 0.05
CA LEU A 28 -8.91 0.82 -0.78
C LEU A 28 -10.16 0.58 -1.62
N LEU A 29 -10.36 -0.64 -2.11
CA LEU A 29 -11.55 -1.01 -2.87
C LEU A 29 -12.80 -0.97 -1.98
N ASP A 30 -12.69 -1.44 -0.73
CA ASP A 30 -13.78 -1.32 0.25
C ASP A 30 -14.14 0.15 0.56
N ILE A 31 -13.15 1.05 0.52
CA ILE A 31 -13.37 2.49 0.68
C ILE A 31 -14.13 3.04 -0.53
N PHE A 32 -13.71 2.72 -1.76
CA PHE A 32 -14.38 3.19 -2.97
C PHE A 32 -15.81 2.66 -3.10
N LEU A 33 -16.05 1.38 -2.79
CA LEU A 33 -17.40 0.79 -2.81
C LEU A 33 -18.35 1.41 -1.77
N GLY A 34 -17.82 2.00 -0.70
CA GLY A 34 -18.57 2.70 0.34
C GLY A 34 -18.61 4.23 0.17
N MET A 35 -17.93 4.78 -0.84
CA MET A 35 -17.88 6.22 -1.08
C MET A 35 -19.16 6.67 -1.81
N THR A 36 -19.67 7.83 -1.40
CA THR A 36 -20.77 8.53 -2.08
C THR A 36 -20.40 9.99 -2.23
N ASP A 37 -20.88 10.63 -3.30
CA ASP A 37 -20.68 12.05 -3.54
C ASP A 37 -21.65 12.93 -2.72
N GLU A 38 -21.62 14.25 -2.95
CA GLU A 38 -22.49 15.21 -2.25
C GLU A 38 -23.98 15.02 -2.56
N MET A 39 -24.30 14.34 -3.67
CA MET A 39 -25.66 14.01 -4.09
C MET A 39 -26.10 12.62 -3.60
N GLY A 40 -25.20 11.86 -2.98
CA GLY A 40 -25.43 10.50 -2.51
C GLY A 40 -25.19 9.42 -3.56
N GLU A 41 -24.65 9.78 -4.73
CA GLU A 41 -24.35 8.83 -5.81
C GLU A 41 -23.07 8.06 -5.52
N LYS A 42 -23.05 6.78 -5.87
CA LYS A 42 -21.87 5.92 -5.72
C LYS A 42 -20.93 6.11 -6.89
N LEU A 43 -19.64 5.86 -6.64
CA LEU A 43 -18.66 5.75 -7.71
C LEU A 43 -19.02 4.59 -8.65
N ASP A 44 -19.00 4.84 -9.95
CA ASP A 44 -19.20 3.79 -10.95
C ASP A 44 -17.94 2.92 -11.12
N ASP A 45 -18.09 1.80 -11.84
CA ASP A 45 -17.00 0.85 -11.99
C ASP A 45 -15.89 1.36 -12.90
N GLU A 46 -16.20 2.22 -13.88
CA GLU A 46 -15.20 2.78 -14.79
C GLU A 46 -14.28 3.75 -14.04
N ASP A 47 -14.88 4.68 -13.29
CA ASP A 47 -14.16 5.62 -12.43
C ASP A 47 -13.34 4.88 -11.36
N MET A 48 -13.89 3.82 -10.77
CA MET A 48 -13.20 3.01 -9.79
C MET A 48 -11.97 2.31 -10.38
N ILE A 49 -12.12 1.73 -11.58
CA ILE A 49 -11.01 1.11 -12.30
C ILE A 49 -9.92 2.13 -12.61
N ASP A 50 -10.31 3.30 -13.10
CA ASP A 50 -9.38 4.38 -13.47
C ASP A 50 -8.59 4.88 -12.25
N LEU A 51 -9.25 5.08 -11.11
CA LEU A 51 -8.58 5.45 -9.87
C LEU A 51 -7.64 4.35 -9.35
N LEU A 52 -8.07 3.09 -9.36
CA LEU A 52 -7.25 1.97 -8.91
C LEU A 52 -5.99 1.80 -9.77
N ILE A 53 -6.13 1.89 -11.09
CA ILE A 53 -4.98 1.80 -12.01
C ILE A 53 -4.06 3.00 -11.84
N THR A 54 -4.61 4.20 -11.74
CA THR A 54 -3.83 5.44 -11.54
C THR A 54 -2.97 5.35 -10.28
N LEU A 55 -3.56 4.94 -9.16
CA LEU A 55 -2.84 4.79 -7.90
C LEU A 55 -1.77 3.70 -7.95
N LEU A 56 -2.07 2.57 -8.59
CA LEU A 56 -1.11 1.48 -8.74
C LEU A 56 0.11 1.92 -9.54
N LEU A 57 -0.10 2.59 -10.68
CA LEU A 57 0.99 3.08 -11.53
C LEU A 57 1.81 4.16 -10.83
N ALA A 58 1.15 5.12 -10.19
CA ALA A 58 1.80 6.20 -9.45
C ALA A 58 2.74 5.66 -8.36
N GLY A 59 2.30 4.65 -7.61
CA GLY A 59 3.10 4.06 -6.53
C GLY A 59 4.20 3.11 -7.02
N HIS A 60 3.93 2.33 -8.06
CA HIS A 60 4.84 1.27 -8.49
C HIS A 60 6.11 1.81 -9.12
N GLU A 61 6.00 2.68 -10.15
CA GLU A 61 7.18 3.12 -10.90
C GLU A 61 8.07 4.06 -10.06
N THR A 62 7.47 5.02 -9.37
CA THR A 62 8.22 6.01 -8.58
C THR A 62 8.95 5.38 -7.40
N SER A 63 8.27 4.49 -6.65
CA SER A 63 8.87 3.83 -5.48
C SER A 63 9.91 2.79 -5.89
N ALA A 64 9.66 2.02 -6.96
CA ALA A 64 10.65 1.07 -7.47
C ALA A 64 11.93 1.79 -7.91
N LEU A 65 11.79 2.89 -8.64
CA LEU A 65 12.94 3.68 -9.08
C LEU A 65 13.68 4.30 -7.89
N ALA A 66 12.97 4.85 -6.91
CA ALA A 66 13.56 5.38 -5.68
C ALA A 66 14.33 4.30 -4.90
N MET A 67 13.79 3.09 -4.78
CA MET A 67 14.48 1.96 -4.15
C MET A 67 15.74 1.55 -4.91
N VAL A 68 15.68 1.47 -6.24
CA VAL A 68 16.83 1.14 -7.09
C VAL A 68 17.94 2.17 -6.92
N TRP A 69 17.62 3.46 -7.00
CA TRP A 69 18.62 4.52 -6.78
C TRP A 69 19.16 4.51 -5.36
N SER A 70 18.31 4.33 -4.35
CA SER A 70 18.75 4.24 -2.95
C SER A 70 19.75 3.11 -2.76
N ALA A 71 19.44 1.90 -3.27
CA ALA A 71 20.36 0.77 -3.21
C ALA A 71 21.66 1.05 -3.99
N THR A 72 21.56 1.68 -5.17
CA THR A 72 22.72 2.03 -6.00
C THR A 72 23.65 3.04 -5.30
N PHE A 73 23.11 4.08 -4.67
CA PHE A 73 23.92 5.05 -3.93
C PHE A 73 24.55 4.41 -2.69
N LEU A 74 23.83 3.55 -1.97
CA LEU A 74 24.39 2.87 -0.80
C LEU A 74 25.59 1.97 -1.18
N THR A 75 25.53 1.25 -2.30
CA THR A 75 26.67 0.40 -2.72
C THR A 75 27.89 1.21 -3.14
N GLN A 76 27.69 2.44 -3.64
CA GLN A 76 28.77 3.38 -3.99
C GLN A 76 29.34 4.14 -2.79
N HIS A 77 28.63 4.16 -1.66
CA HIS A 77 29.05 4.86 -0.44
C HIS A 77 29.12 3.91 0.79
N PRO A 78 30.22 3.15 0.95
CA PRO A 78 30.34 2.11 1.98
C PRO A 78 30.12 2.60 3.42
N LEU A 79 30.50 3.84 3.73
CA LEU A 79 30.28 4.43 5.06
C LEU A 79 28.78 4.65 5.34
N CYS A 80 28.03 5.10 4.34
CA CYS A 80 26.58 5.28 4.44
C CYS A 80 25.87 3.93 4.59
N LEU A 81 26.28 2.94 3.79
CA LEU A 81 25.76 1.57 3.89
C LEU A 81 26.04 0.96 5.27
N LYS A 82 27.24 1.16 5.81
CA LYS A 82 27.60 0.68 7.16
C LYS A 82 26.68 1.28 8.21
N LYS A 83 26.49 2.61 8.20
CA LYS A 83 25.59 3.28 9.15
C LYS A 83 24.14 2.81 9.03
N ALA A 84 23.62 2.73 7.81
CA ALA A 84 22.26 2.25 7.56
C ALA A 84 22.08 0.80 8.06
N LYS A 85 23.09 -0.05 7.87
CA LYS A 85 23.05 -1.43 8.37
C LYS A 85 23.08 -1.49 9.89
N GLU A 86 23.95 -0.73 10.55
CA GLU A 86 24.03 -0.64 12.01
C GLU A 86 22.69 -0.19 12.61
N GLU A 87 22.07 0.85 12.03
CA GLU A 87 20.72 1.29 12.41
C GLU A 87 19.69 0.15 12.30
N GLN A 88 19.62 -0.54 11.16
CA GLN A 88 18.66 -1.63 10.96
C GLN A 88 18.89 -2.80 11.93
N GLU A 89 20.14 -3.10 12.28
CA GLU A 89 20.48 -4.11 13.28
C GLU A 89 20.03 -3.71 14.70
N GLU A 90 20.15 -2.43 15.07
CA GLU A 90 19.65 -1.89 16.33
C GLU A 90 18.12 -1.97 16.41
N ILE A 91 17.42 -1.51 15.36
CA ILE A 91 15.96 -1.61 15.27
C ILE A 91 15.49 -3.06 15.43
N MET A 92 16.20 -4.01 14.81
CA MET A 92 15.84 -5.43 14.90
C MET A 92 16.01 -6.00 16.31
N LYS A 93 17.03 -5.55 17.06
CA LYS A 93 17.24 -5.97 18.46
C LYS A 93 16.14 -5.45 19.39
N GLU A 94 15.67 -4.23 19.16
CA GLU A 94 14.64 -3.59 19.98
C GLU A 94 13.22 -4.07 19.67
N ARG A 95 13.00 -4.62 18.47
CA ARG A 95 11.67 -5.01 18.00
C ARG A 95 11.22 -6.33 18.63
N PRO A 96 10.12 -6.35 19.40
CA PRO A 96 9.51 -7.60 19.87
C PRO A 96 9.06 -8.46 18.68
N SER A 97 9.20 -9.78 18.76
CA SER A 97 8.75 -10.72 17.72
C SER A 97 7.25 -10.64 17.43
N SER A 98 6.45 -10.16 18.39
CA SER A 98 5.00 -9.93 18.24
C SER A 98 4.66 -8.61 17.53
N GLN A 99 5.62 -7.68 17.38
CA GLN A 99 5.37 -6.37 16.79
C GLN A 99 5.38 -6.47 15.27
N LYS A 100 4.21 -6.32 14.63
CA LYS A 100 4.04 -6.40 13.17
C LYS A 100 4.43 -5.12 12.42
N ARG A 101 4.41 -3.95 13.08
CA ARG A 101 4.63 -2.64 12.45
C ARG A 101 5.87 -1.94 12.99
N LEU A 102 6.62 -1.28 12.11
CA LEU A 102 7.70 -0.38 12.50
C LEU A 102 7.13 0.91 13.08
N LEU A 103 7.68 1.38 14.20
CA LEU A 103 7.28 2.62 14.87
C LEU A 103 8.34 3.69 14.62
N MET A 104 7.90 4.94 14.45
CA MET A 104 8.80 6.07 14.14
C MET A 104 9.86 6.31 15.22
N LYS A 105 9.61 5.89 16.46
CA LYS A 105 10.56 5.98 17.58
C LYS A 105 11.88 5.22 17.35
N HIS A 106 11.93 4.32 16.38
CA HIS A 106 13.11 3.52 16.07
C HIS A 106 14.05 4.19 15.05
N TYR A 107 13.65 5.32 14.45
CA TYR A 107 14.51 6.08 13.54
C TYR A 107 15.09 7.28 14.28
N ALA A 108 16.43 7.39 14.32
CA ALA A 108 17.12 8.54 14.87
C ALA A 108 17.07 9.69 13.85
N LEU A 109 16.23 10.69 14.11
CA LEU A 109 16.34 12.02 13.50
C LEU A 109 17.11 12.94 14.44
#